data_AF-A0AAI8MKQ6-F1
#
_entry.id   AF-A0AAI8MKQ6-F1
#
_cell.length_a   1.000
_cell.length_b   1.000
_cell.length_c   1.000
_cell.angle_alpha   90.00
_cell.angle_beta   90.00
_cell.angle_gamma   90.00
#
_symmetry.space_group_name_H-M   'P 1'
#
loop_
_entity.id
_entity.type
_entity.pdbx_description
1 polymer ?
#
loop_
_entity_poly.entity_id
_entity_poly.type
_entity_poly.pdbx_seq_one_letter_code
_entity_poly.pdbx_strand_id
1 'polypeptide(L)' 'MMKNTLAIVMYHYVRDLKNSRYPRIKGFDISEFKSQIEFFKANYNIITMEQLISAITPPPVNLNVNL' A
#
# COMPACT_ATOMS: atom_id res chain seq x y z
N MET A 1 -24.96 -0.06 1.04
CA MET A 1 -23.71 -0.47 1.72
C MET A 1 -22.62 0.50 1.32
N MET A 2 -21.80 1.00 2.26
CA MET A 2 -20.59 1.74 1.90
C MET A 2 -19.62 0.76 1.22
N LYS A 3 -19.09 1.17 0.07
CA LYS A 3 -18.11 0.38 -0.68
C LYS A 3 -16.74 0.62 -0.07
N ASN A 4 -16.13 -0.41 0.49
CA ASN A 4 -14.73 -0.34 0.91
C ASN A 4 -13.86 -0.25 -0.34
N THR A 5 -13.15 0.85 -0.51
CA THR A 5 -12.26 1.09 -1.65
C THR A 5 -10.81 0.88 -1.24
N LEU A 6 -10.08 0.09 -2.02
CA LEU A 6 -8.65 -0.17 -1.84
C LEU A 6 -7.88 0.39 -3.04
N ALA A 7 -6.82 1.15 -2.78
CA ALA A 7 -5.84 1.54 -3.78
C ALA A 7 -4.53 0.80 -3.50
N ILE A 8 -3.98 0.13 -4.52
CA ILE A 8 -2.68 -0.55 -4.45
C ILE A 8 -1.73 0.18 -5.39
N VAL A 9 -0.66 0.76 -4.84
CA VAL A 9 0.37 1.46 -5.59
C VAL A 9 1.67 0.66 -5.47
N MET A 10 2.22 0.24 -6.60
CA MET A 10 3.41 -0.62 -6.66
C MET A 10 4.57 0.13 -7.31
N TYR A 11 5.73 0.11 -6.66
CA TYR A 11 6.97 0.67 -7.19
C TYR A 11 7.97 -0.45 -7.50
N HIS A 12 8.65 -0.34 -8.64
CA HIS A 12 9.75 -1.24 -8.97
C HIS A 12 11.09 -0.70 -8.44
N TYR A 13 11.41 0.57 -8.73
CA TYR A 13 12.62 1.24 -8.27
C TYR A 13 12.32 2.68 -7.84
N VAL A 14 12.65 3.02 -6.60
CA VAL A 14 12.66 4.40 -6.09
C VAL A 14 14.11 4.77 -5.79
N ARG A 15 14.68 5.76 -6.49
CA ARG A 15 16.11 6.09 -6.39
C ARG A 15 16.39 7.50 -6.90
N ASP A 16 17.54 8.05 -6.51
CA ASP A 16 18.05 9.30 -7.09
C ASP A 16 18.47 9.02 -8.54
N LEU A 17 17.59 9.28 -9.50
CA LEU A 17 17.88 8.97 -10.89
C LEU A 17 19.01 9.85 -11.40
N LYS A 18 19.00 11.14 -11.06
CA LYS A 18 19.95 12.14 -11.56
C LYS A 18 21.39 11.83 -11.17
N ASN A 19 21.64 11.39 -9.95
CA ASN A 19 22.98 11.11 -9.44
C ASN A 19 23.36 9.62 -9.42
N SER A 20 22.52 8.74 -9.98
CA SER A 20 22.80 7.30 -10.03
C SER A 20 23.64 6.88 -11.23
N ARG A 21 24.28 5.70 -11.13
CA ARG A 21 25.06 5.08 -12.22
C ARG A 21 24.27 4.87 -13.51
N TYR A 22 22.94 4.75 -13.44
CA TYR A 22 22.07 4.55 -14.60
C TYR A 22 20.92 5.56 -14.62
N PRO A 23 21.16 6.83 -14.99
CA PRO A 23 20.18 7.91 -14.85
C PRO A 23 18.98 7.80 -15.80
N ARG A 24 19.06 6.94 -16.82
CA ARG A 24 17.99 6.70 -17.80
C ARG A 24 17.19 5.42 -17.54
N ILE A 25 17.46 4.70 -16.45
CA ILE A 25 16.62 3.53 -16.11
C ILE A 25 15.20 4.01 -15.79
N LYS A 26 14.20 3.23 -16.19
CA LYS A 26 12.82 3.46 -15.73
C LYS A 26 12.79 3.27 -14.22
N GLY A 27 12.55 4.36 -13.50
CA GLY A 27 12.45 4.38 -12.05
C GLY A 27 11.69 5.62 -11.63
N PHE A 28 11.44 5.72 -10.33
CA PHE A 28 10.75 6.84 -9.74
C PHE A 28 11.73 7.65 -8.90
N ASP A 29 11.74 8.97 -9.07
CA ASP A 29 12.67 9.82 -8.37
C ASP A 29 12.32 9.91 -6.86
N ILE A 30 13.34 9.99 -6.00
CA ILE A 30 13.14 10.05 -4.54
C ILE A 30 12.33 11.29 -4.14
N SER A 31 12.53 12.43 -4.81
CA SER A 31 11.81 13.66 -4.47
C SER A 31 10.31 13.56 -4.79
N GLU A 32 9.98 12.95 -5.93
CA GLU A 32 8.61 12.67 -6.34
C GLU A 32 7.95 11.63 -5.42
N PHE A 33 8.69 10.58 -5.04
CA PHE A 33 8.23 9.58 -4.09
C PHE A 33 7.86 10.18 -2.73
N LYS A 34 8.72 11.03 -2.17
CA LYS A 34 8.41 11.72 -0.90
C LYS A 34 7.13 12.54 -1.01
N SER A 35 6.98 13.30 -2.09
CA SER A 35 5.78 14.11 -2.33
C SER A 35 4.52 13.24 -2.42
N GLN A 36 4.62 12.08 -3.07
CA GLN A 36 3.51 11.13 -3.17
C GLN A 36 3.15 10.49 -1.82
N ILE A 37 4.15 10.14 -0.99
CA ILE A 37 3.90 9.63 0.36
C ILE A 37 3.19 10.68 1.23
N GLU A 38 3.57 11.96 1.15
CA GLU A 38 2.87 13.02 1.87
C GLU A 38 1.43 13.21 1.38
N PHE A 39 1.20 13.13 0.06
CA PHE A 39 -0.15 13.11 -0.49
C PHE A 39 -0.97 11.92 0.04
N PHE A 40 -0.40 10.72 0.12
CA PHE A 40 -1.11 9.56 0.66
C PHE A 40 -1.43 9.71 2.14
N LYS A 41 -0.51 10.19 2.96
CA LYS A 41 -0.76 10.45 4.39
C LYS A 41 -1.89 11.47 4.60
N ALA A 42 -2.01 12.45 3.72
CA ALA A 42 -3.04 13.49 3.82
C ALA A 42 -4.43 13.06 3.31
N ASN A 43 -4.50 12.06 2.42
CA ASN A 43 -5.74 11.74 1.68
C ASN A 43 -6.21 10.28 1.84
N TYR A 44 -5.37 9.39 2.34
CA TYR A 44 -5.64 7.97 2.47
C TYR A 44 -5.28 7.47 3.86
N ASN A 45 -5.97 6.40 4.28
CA ASN A 45 -5.55 5.61 5.42
C ASN A 45 -4.58 4.53 4.94
N ILE A 46 -3.28 4.70 5.21
CA ILE A 46 -2.26 3.69 4.89
C ILE A 46 -2.40 2.52 5.88
N ILE A 47 -2.59 1.32 5.35
CA ILE A 47 -2.81 0.11 6.14
C ILE A 47 -1.70 -0.92 5.93
N THR A 48 -1.57 -1.83 6.88
CA THR A 48 -0.73 -3.02 6.75
C THR A 48 -1.46 -4.15 6.02
N MET A 49 -0.71 -5.18 5.61
CA MET A 49 -1.30 -6.37 5.00
C MET A 49 -2.22 -7.12 5.95
N GLU A 50 -1.90 -7.17 7.24
CA GLU A 50 -2.71 -7.82 8.28
C GLU A 50 -4.06 -7.12 8.44
N GLN A 51 -4.05 -5.77 8.43
CA GLN A 51 -5.28 -4.98 8.47
C GLN A 51 -6.14 -5.22 7.23
N LEU A 52 -5.52 -5.34 6.04
CA LEU A 52 -6.25 -5.67 4.82
C LEU A 52 -6.87 -7.07 4.90
N ILE A 53 -6.09 -8.09 5.29
CA ILE A 53 -6.56 -9.48 5.43
C ILE A 53 -7.71 -9.53 6.43
N SER A 54 -7.58 -8.88 7.58
CA SER A 54 -8.63 -8.78 8.60
C SER A 54 -9.90 -8.11 8.05
N ALA A 55 -9.78 -7.05 7.25
CA ALA A 55 -10.92 -6.35 6.68
C ALA A 55 -11.72 -7.16 5.64
N ILE A 56 -11.11 -8.18 5.03
CA ILE A 56 -11.76 -9.02 4.00
C ILE A 56 -12.03 -10.46 4.46
N THR A 57 -11.43 -10.90 5.57
CA THR A 57 -11.61 -12.25 6.10
C THR A 57 -12.72 -12.23 7.15
N PRO A 58 -13.79 -13.02 6.98
CA PRO A 58 -14.81 -13.16 8.02
C PRO A 58 -14.18 -13.69 9.32
N PRO A 59 -14.66 -13.26 10.50
CA PRO A 59 -14.21 -13.87 11.74
C PRO A 59 -14.51 -15.38 11.72
N PRO A 60 -13.69 -16.20 12.41
CA PRO A 60 -13.93 -17.62 12.48
C PRO A 60 -15.33 -17.90 13.00
N VAL A 61 -16.08 -18.72 12.28
CA VAL A 61 -17.41 -19.17 12.72
C VAL A 61 -17.19 -20.03 13.96
N ASN A 62 -17.71 -19.60 15.11
CA ASN A 62 -17.79 -20.46 16.28
C ASN A 62 -18.73 -21.62 15.96
N LEU A 63 -18.16 -22.75 15.57
CA LEU A 63 -18.86 -24.02 15.57
C LEU A 63 -18.99 -24.43 17.03
N ASN A 64 -20.11 -24.08 17.66
CA ASN A 64 -20.52 -24.70 18.91
C ASN A 64 -20.76 -26.19 18.60
N VAL A 65 -19.71 -27.00 18.74
CA VAL A 65 -19.83 -28.46 18.69
C VAL A 65 -20.46 -28.86 20.02
N ASN A 66 -21.78 -28.92 20.05
CA ASN A 66 -22.53 -29.56 21.12
C ASN A 66 -22.16 -31.06 21.10
N LEU A 67 -21.28 -31.47 22.02
CA LEU A 67 -21.20 -32.85 22.49
C LEU A 67 -21.99 -32.97 23.79
#